data_AF-M6FU43-F1
#
_entry.id   AF-M6FU43-F1
#
_cell.length_a   1.000
_cell.length_b   1.000
_cell.length_c   1.000
_cell.angle_alpha   90.00
_cell.angle_beta   90.00
_cell.angle_gamma   90.00
#
_symmetry.space_group_name_H-M   'P 1'
#
loop_
_entity.id
_entity.type
_entity.pdbx_description
1 polymer ?
#
loop_
_entity_poly.entity_id
_entity_poly.type
_entity_poly.pdbx_seq_one_letter_code
_entity_poly.pdbx_strand_id
1 'polypeptide(L)'
;MKYNKIKILADQIAEIFKTLEENNYKGSNRFTLEAARKIGNLLNREFLGQMNNLENRSKMKDLSDAISKRVSKGFSRRTLYYSLKFYQSYRNKKLDYRLSWSHYRILASISDKDVRRKLEKQSIQENWTRLVLERKARESGYYGTLKQYSRKRPTGEILHYKVVTGKLNPKSKWLDFGFHFYEKLNGKNDYQEGDVLKVVSDKGGWNYHKSKLPHASLYHYLGNIERVIDGDTVLACLELGCGRILRERIRLLGVNAAELGTMDGEAAFQALKKNSKLVRVF
;
A
#
# COMPACT_ATOMS: atom_id res chain seq x y z
N MET A 1 -38.42 -2.51 5.93
CA MET A 1 -37.91 -3.85 6.32
C MET A 1 -36.38 -4.00 6.38
N LYS A 2 -35.56 -3.47 5.43
CA LYS A 2 -34.09 -3.62 5.44
C LYS A 2 -33.39 -3.11 6.72
N TYR A 3 -33.83 -1.97 7.26
CA TYR A 3 -33.26 -1.36 8.48
C TYR A 3 -33.40 -2.25 9.73
N ASN A 4 -34.48 -3.04 9.81
CA ASN A 4 -34.73 -3.91 10.96
C ASN A 4 -33.78 -5.12 10.98
N LYS A 5 -33.44 -5.68 9.81
CA LYS A 5 -32.50 -6.81 9.71
C LYS A 5 -31.07 -6.44 10.15
N ILE A 6 -30.57 -5.26 9.74
CA ILE A 6 -29.24 -4.79 10.14
C ILE A 6 -29.18 -4.56 11.65
N LYS A 7 -30.26 -4.02 12.25
CA LYS A 7 -30.33 -3.81 13.70
C LYS A 7 -30.24 -5.14 14.46
N ILE A 8 -31.05 -6.13 14.06
CA ILE A 8 -31.05 -7.48 14.64
C ILE A 8 -29.66 -8.13 14.51
N LEU A 9 -29.04 -8.03 13.33
CA LEU A 9 -27.69 -8.58 13.11
C LEU A 9 -26.63 -7.88 13.97
N ALA A 10 -26.74 -6.56 14.15
CA ALA A 10 -25.87 -5.80 15.03
C ALA A 10 -26.04 -6.21 16.51
N ASP A 11 -27.28 -6.45 16.95
CA ASP A 11 -27.58 -6.94 18.31
C ASP A 11 -26.95 -8.33 18.53
N GLN A 12 -27.12 -9.25 17.57
CA GLN A 12 -26.52 -10.59 17.63
C GLN A 12 -24.98 -10.56 17.70
N ILE A 13 -24.34 -9.70 16.88
CA ILE A 13 -22.88 -9.57 16.89
C ILE A 13 -22.41 -8.91 18.19
N ALA A 14 -23.14 -7.90 18.69
CA ALA A 14 -22.80 -7.24 19.96
C ALA A 14 -22.83 -8.21 21.14
N GLU A 15 -23.81 -9.11 21.19
CA GLU A 15 -23.89 -10.15 22.23
C GLU A 15 -22.66 -11.10 22.18
N ILE A 16 -22.17 -11.43 20.99
CA ILE A 16 -20.94 -12.21 20.85
C ILE A 16 -19.73 -11.46 21.41
N PHE A 17 -19.64 -10.13 21.22
CA PHE A 17 -18.56 -9.33 21.81
C PHE A 17 -18.69 -9.24 23.33
N LYS A 18 -19.90 -9.10 23.87
CA LYS A 18 -20.15 -9.08 25.31
C LYS A 18 -19.72 -10.39 25.97
N THR A 19 -20.14 -11.53 25.41
CA THR A 19 -19.70 -12.85 25.91
C THR A 19 -18.18 -13.04 25.79
N LEU A 20 -17.53 -12.47 24.77
CA LEU A 20 -16.06 -12.48 24.68
C LEU A 20 -15.40 -11.66 25.79
N GLU A 21 -15.93 -10.48 26.11
CA GLU A 21 -15.41 -9.63 27.19
C GLU A 21 -15.53 -10.31 28.56
N GLU A 22 -16.68 -10.94 28.83
CA GLU A 22 -16.91 -11.70 30.07
C GLU A 22 -15.95 -12.90 30.21
N ASN A 23 -15.59 -13.53 29.09
CA ASN A 23 -14.71 -14.70 29.07
C ASN A 23 -13.22 -14.36 28.86
N ASN A 24 -12.87 -13.09 28.62
CA ASN A 24 -11.49 -12.68 28.31
C ASN A 24 -10.51 -12.92 29.48
N TYR A 25 -11.01 -13.04 30.71
CA TYR A 25 -10.23 -13.45 31.89
C TYR A 25 -9.59 -14.85 31.74
N LYS A 26 -10.09 -15.69 30.82
CA LYS A 26 -9.58 -17.06 30.60
C LYS A 26 -8.48 -17.17 29.54
N GLY A 27 -8.09 -16.07 28.88
CA GLY A 27 -6.92 -15.99 28.00
C GLY A 27 -6.85 -17.01 26.83
N SER A 28 -7.94 -17.72 26.52
CA SER A 28 -7.89 -18.84 25.59
C SER A 28 -8.24 -18.42 24.16
N ASN A 29 -7.31 -18.66 23.22
CA ASN A 29 -7.51 -18.51 21.77
C ASN A 29 -8.83 -19.15 21.30
N ARG A 30 -9.27 -20.23 21.96
CA ARG A 30 -10.52 -20.93 21.66
C ARG A 30 -11.72 -19.99 21.62
N PHE A 31 -11.91 -19.14 22.64
CA PHE A 31 -13.07 -18.24 22.70
C PHE A 31 -13.04 -17.22 21.56
N THR A 32 -11.90 -16.59 21.32
CA THR A 32 -11.73 -15.60 20.25
C THR A 32 -12.00 -16.21 18.87
N LEU A 33 -11.48 -17.42 18.63
CA LEU A 33 -11.65 -18.10 17.35
C LEU A 33 -13.08 -18.57 17.11
N GLU A 34 -13.74 -19.11 18.14
CA GLU A 34 -15.15 -19.50 18.02
C GLU A 34 -16.06 -18.29 17.82
N ALA A 35 -15.81 -17.18 18.51
CA ALA A 35 -16.54 -15.94 18.31
C ALA A 35 -16.33 -15.36 16.89
N ALA A 36 -15.08 -15.34 16.40
CA ALA A 36 -14.79 -14.94 15.02
C ALA A 36 -15.52 -15.84 14.00
N ARG A 37 -15.59 -17.16 14.26
CA ARG A 37 -16.34 -18.11 13.43
C ARG A 37 -17.84 -17.84 13.44
N LYS A 38 -18.43 -17.57 14.60
CA LYS A 38 -19.85 -17.22 14.76
C LYS A 38 -20.19 -15.92 14.02
N ILE A 39 -19.40 -14.87 14.22
CA ILE A 39 -19.55 -13.58 13.51
C ILE A 39 -19.45 -13.81 12.00
N GLY A 40 -18.45 -14.55 11.54
CA GLY A 40 -18.27 -14.85 10.13
C GLY A 40 -19.43 -15.64 9.52
N ASN A 41 -20.06 -16.55 10.27
CA ASN A 41 -21.27 -17.28 9.85
C ASN A 41 -22.44 -16.31 9.63
N LEU A 42 -22.73 -15.48 10.63
CA LEU A 42 -23.82 -14.48 10.56
C LEU A 42 -23.64 -13.56 9.34
N LEU A 43 -22.43 -13.05 9.13
CA LEU A 43 -22.08 -12.25 7.96
C LEU A 43 -22.23 -13.04 6.66
N ASN A 44 -21.76 -14.29 6.61
CA ASN A 44 -21.86 -15.09 5.38
C ASN A 44 -23.31 -15.37 4.98
N ARG A 45 -24.22 -15.52 5.96
CA ARG A 45 -25.67 -15.68 5.71
C ARG A 45 -26.31 -14.39 5.18
N GLU A 46 -25.99 -13.24 5.77
CA GLU A 46 -26.57 -11.95 5.35
C GLU A 46 -26.05 -11.48 3.99
N PHE A 47 -24.75 -11.64 3.75
CA PHE A 47 -24.08 -11.12 2.54
C PHE A 47 -23.94 -12.16 1.42
N LEU A 48 -24.46 -13.39 1.62
CA LEU A 48 -24.32 -14.52 0.70
C LEU A 48 -22.85 -14.80 0.28
N GLY A 49 -21.90 -14.47 1.15
CA GLY A 49 -20.47 -14.56 0.88
C GLY A 49 -19.91 -13.54 -0.13
N GLN A 50 -20.73 -12.62 -0.66
CA GLN A 50 -20.33 -11.65 -1.67
C GLN A 50 -20.18 -10.24 -1.07
N MET A 51 -18.95 -9.75 -0.93
CA MET A 51 -18.69 -8.41 -0.34
C MET A 51 -18.32 -7.32 -1.35
N ASN A 52 -18.24 -7.66 -2.63
CA ASN A 52 -17.59 -6.81 -3.63
C ASN A 52 -18.56 -5.85 -4.35
N ASN A 53 -19.88 -6.05 -4.24
CA ASN A 53 -20.86 -5.16 -4.85
C ASN A 53 -21.09 -3.89 -3.98
N LEU A 54 -21.53 -2.81 -4.62
CA LEU A 54 -21.73 -1.51 -3.96
C LEU A 54 -22.76 -1.58 -2.82
N GLU A 55 -23.84 -2.35 -3.01
CA GLU A 55 -24.90 -2.50 -2.01
C GLU A 55 -24.39 -3.15 -0.72
N ASN A 56 -23.62 -4.23 -0.81
CA ASN A 56 -23.09 -4.96 0.34
C ASN A 56 -21.99 -4.18 1.05
N ARG A 57 -21.22 -3.34 0.34
CA ARG A 57 -20.30 -2.39 0.98
C ARG A 57 -21.04 -1.36 1.83
N SER A 58 -22.13 -0.80 1.32
CA SER A 58 -22.97 0.13 2.09
C SER A 58 -23.59 -0.54 3.32
N LYS A 59 -24.22 -1.71 3.14
CA LYS A 59 -24.80 -2.50 4.24
C LYS A 59 -23.77 -2.86 5.32
N MET A 60 -22.54 -3.20 4.93
CA MET A 60 -21.46 -3.51 5.88
C MET A 60 -21.01 -2.27 6.66
N LYS A 61 -21.02 -1.09 6.03
CA LYS A 61 -20.77 0.18 6.71
C LYS A 61 -21.87 0.44 7.76
N ASP A 62 -23.13 0.34 7.36
CA ASP A 62 -24.28 0.57 8.26
C ASP A 62 -24.29 -0.41 9.43
N LEU A 63 -24.02 -1.70 9.16
CA LEU A 63 -23.87 -2.73 10.18
C LEU A 63 -22.73 -2.41 11.15
N SER A 64 -21.57 -2.02 10.61
CA SER A 64 -20.41 -1.67 11.43
C SER A 64 -20.70 -0.47 12.34
N ASP A 65 -21.40 0.54 11.84
CA ASP A 65 -21.77 1.73 12.62
C ASP A 65 -22.82 1.37 13.69
N ALA A 66 -23.75 0.48 13.38
CA ALA A 66 -24.71 -0.05 14.34
C ALA A 66 -24.03 -0.85 15.48
N ILE A 67 -23.01 -1.66 15.17
CA ILE A 67 -22.25 -2.42 16.17
C ILE A 67 -21.39 -1.49 17.05
N SER A 68 -20.71 -0.50 16.45
CA SER A 68 -19.89 0.46 17.21
C SER A 68 -20.68 1.22 18.28
N LYS A 69 -21.99 1.41 18.09
CA LYS A 69 -22.86 2.05 19.09
C LYS A 69 -23.21 1.13 20.27
N ARG A 70 -23.03 -0.18 20.12
CA ARG A 70 -23.40 -1.22 21.11
C ARG A 70 -22.20 -1.81 21.83
N VAL A 71 -21.06 -1.86 21.15
CA VAL A 71 -19.84 -2.48 21.62
C VAL A 71 -18.80 -1.38 21.86
N SER A 72 -18.46 -1.16 23.13
CA SER A 72 -17.56 -0.08 23.54
C SER A 72 -16.08 -0.48 23.51
N LYS A 73 -15.74 -1.77 23.54
CA LYS A 73 -14.35 -2.29 23.52
C LYS A 73 -14.19 -3.49 22.58
N GLY A 74 -12.97 -3.71 22.09
CA GLY A 74 -12.62 -4.90 21.29
C GLY A 74 -13.17 -4.98 19.86
N PHE A 75 -14.10 -4.12 19.47
CA PHE A 75 -14.63 -4.07 18.11
C PHE A 75 -13.80 -3.15 17.19
N SER A 76 -13.58 -3.62 15.95
CA SER A 76 -13.07 -2.79 14.86
C SER A 76 -13.83 -3.11 13.58
N ARG A 77 -14.01 -2.12 12.70
CA ARG A 77 -14.67 -2.35 11.40
C ARG A 77 -14.00 -3.47 10.59
N ARG A 78 -12.67 -3.56 10.68
CA ARG A 78 -11.86 -4.59 10.00
C ARG A 78 -12.13 -6.00 10.54
N THR A 79 -12.53 -6.14 11.80
CA THR A 79 -12.83 -7.43 12.42
C THR A 79 -13.91 -8.18 11.65
N LEU A 80 -14.96 -7.51 11.17
CA LEU A 80 -16.03 -8.15 10.38
C LEU A 80 -15.52 -8.79 9.10
N TYR A 81 -14.69 -8.06 8.35
CA TYR A 81 -14.09 -8.57 7.10
C TYR A 81 -13.20 -9.78 7.35
N TYR A 82 -12.37 -9.74 8.39
CA TYR A 82 -11.52 -10.88 8.74
C TYR A 82 -12.33 -12.07 9.23
N SER A 83 -13.36 -11.86 10.06
CA SER A 83 -14.25 -12.92 10.54
C SER A 83 -14.97 -13.61 9.38
N LEU A 84 -15.44 -12.85 8.39
CA LEU A 84 -16.06 -13.42 7.20
C LEU A 84 -15.07 -14.27 6.38
N LYS A 85 -13.88 -13.73 6.06
CA LYS A 85 -12.83 -14.49 5.34
C LYS A 85 -12.40 -15.75 6.09
N PHE A 86 -12.25 -15.62 7.40
CA PHE A 86 -11.93 -16.73 8.29
C PHE A 86 -12.99 -17.82 8.24
N TYR A 87 -14.27 -17.46 8.36
CA TYR A 87 -15.37 -18.42 8.25
C TYR A 87 -15.40 -19.10 6.88
N GLN A 88 -15.29 -18.34 5.78
CA GLN A 88 -15.24 -18.92 4.43
C GLN A 88 -14.10 -19.94 4.26
N SER A 89 -12.98 -19.70 4.96
CA SER A 89 -11.76 -20.51 4.90
C SER A 89 -11.76 -21.72 5.84
N TYR A 90 -12.44 -21.62 6.98
CA TYR A 90 -12.32 -22.56 8.10
C TYR A 90 -13.66 -23.06 8.65
N ARG A 91 -14.81 -22.76 8.03
CA ARG A 91 -16.16 -23.19 8.52
C ARG A 91 -16.27 -24.68 8.82
N ASN A 92 -15.64 -25.53 8.00
CA ASN A 92 -15.71 -26.99 8.09
C ASN A 92 -14.37 -27.61 8.54
N LYS A 93 -13.47 -26.83 9.15
CA LYS A 93 -12.17 -27.30 9.62
C LYS A 93 -12.10 -27.29 11.14
N LYS A 94 -11.44 -28.30 11.70
CA LYS A 94 -11.04 -28.29 13.11
C LYS A 94 -9.95 -27.23 13.30
N LEU A 95 -10.17 -26.30 14.22
CA LEU A 95 -9.21 -25.25 14.53
C LEU A 95 -8.15 -25.77 15.51
N ASP A 96 -6.92 -25.32 15.34
CA ASP A 96 -5.83 -25.55 16.29
C ASP A 96 -5.68 -24.34 17.20
N TYR A 97 -6.02 -24.50 18.47
CA TYR A 97 -6.04 -23.39 19.43
C TYR A 97 -4.64 -22.94 19.89
N ARG A 98 -3.56 -23.60 19.45
CA ARG A 98 -2.19 -23.07 19.57
C ARG A 98 -2.00 -21.83 18.70
N LEU A 99 -2.73 -21.73 17.59
CA LEU A 99 -2.74 -20.56 16.74
C LEU A 99 -3.75 -19.53 17.26
N SER A 100 -3.29 -18.30 17.47
CA SER A 100 -4.17 -17.20 17.88
C SER A 100 -5.01 -16.64 16.73
N TRP A 101 -5.98 -15.79 17.06
CA TRP A 101 -6.76 -15.03 16.07
C TRP A 101 -5.89 -14.31 15.04
N SER A 102 -4.77 -13.74 15.47
CA SER A 102 -3.84 -13.05 14.58
C SER A 102 -3.19 -13.98 13.55
N HIS A 103 -2.91 -15.25 13.91
CA HIS A 103 -2.42 -16.24 12.95
C HIS A 103 -3.48 -16.56 11.91
N TYR A 104 -4.69 -16.88 12.38
CA TYR A 104 -5.79 -17.23 11.49
C TYR A 104 -6.24 -16.07 10.59
N ARG A 105 -6.07 -14.81 11.02
CA ARG A 105 -6.25 -13.63 10.16
C ARG A 105 -5.29 -13.63 8.97
N ILE A 106 -4.01 -13.94 9.19
CA ILE A 106 -3.02 -14.04 8.12
C ILE A 106 -3.40 -15.19 7.20
N LEU A 107 -3.56 -16.39 7.76
CA LEU A 107 -3.85 -17.61 6.99
C LEU A 107 -5.16 -17.50 6.17
N ALA A 108 -6.24 -16.99 6.77
CA ALA A 108 -7.53 -16.83 6.08
C ALA A 108 -7.46 -15.83 4.92
N SER A 109 -6.47 -14.95 4.93
CA SER A 109 -6.31 -13.98 3.87
C SER A 109 -5.57 -14.58 2.67
N ILE A 110 -4.87 -15.73 2.82
CA ILE A 110 -4.15 -16.50 1.78
C ILE A 110 -5.11 -17.18 0.82
N SER A 111 -5.23 -16.69 -0.42
CA SER A 111 -6.15 -17.23 -1.43
C SER A 111 -5.82 -18.66 -1.85
N ASP A 112 -4.54 -18.97 -2.02
CA ASP A 112 -4.06 -20.31 -2.38
C ASP A 112 -4.23 -21.27 -1.19
N LYS A 113 -5.02 -22.34 -1.41
CA LYS A 113 -5.38 -23.30 -0.36
C LYS A 113 -4.18 -24.17 0.06
N ASP A 114 -3.28 -24.49 -0.86
CA ASP A 114 -2.14 -25.37 -0.60
C ASP A 114 -1.05 -24.62 0.15
N VAL A 115 -0.77 -23.38 -0.26
CA VAL A 115 0.12 -22.46 0.48
C VAL A 115 -0.40 -22.23 1.90
N ARG A 116 -1.70 -21.95 2.04
CA ARG A 116 -2.33 -21.77 3.35
C ARG A 116 -2.16 -22.99 4.24
N ARG A 117 -2.46 -24.19 3.71
CA ARG A 117 -2.35 -25.46 4.44
C ARG A 117 -0.91 -25.74 4.87
N LYS A 118 0.06 -25.48 3.99
CA LYS A 118 1.49 -25.63 4.29
C LYS A 118 1.92 -24.71 5.43
N LEU A 119 1.60 -23.42 5.33
CA LEU A 119 1.97 -22.42 6.34
C LEU A 119 1.28 -22.67 7.68
N GLU A 120 0.00 -23.10 7.68
CA GLU A 120 -0.72 -23.50 8.89
C GLU A 120 -0.01 -24.67 9.59
N LYS A 121 0.32 -25.74 8.84
CA LYS A 121 1.01 -26.90 9.39
C LYS A 121 2.39 -26.54 9.95
N GLN A 122 3.19 -25.77 9.21
CA GLN A 122 4.52 -25.35 9.67
C GLN A 122 4.43 -24.44 10.90
N SER A 123 3.47 -23.51 10.93
CA SER A 123 3.28 -22.64 12.11
C SER A 123 3.01 -23.43 13.38
N ILE A 124 2.25 -24.51 13.25
CA ILE A 124 1.92 -25.42 14.37
C ILE A 124 3.14 -26.27 14.77
N GLN A 125 3.85 -26.84 13.79
CA GLN A 125 4.98 -27.74 14.05
C GLN A 125 6.17 -27.00 14.66
N GLU A 126 6.45 -25.80 14.17
CA GLU A 126 7.62 -24.99 14.54
C GLU A 126 7.27 -23.91 15.57
N ASN A 127 6.04 -23.90 16.09
CA ASN A 127 5.54 -22.90 17.05
C ASN A 127 5.83 -21.46 16.59
N TRP A 128 5.57 -21.15 15.32
CA TRP A 128 5.82 -19.82 14.78
C TRP A 128 5.00 -18.78 15.52
N THR A 129 5.65 -17.66 15.87
CA THR A 129 4.92 -16.47 16.29
C THR A 129 4.21 -15.85 15.09
N ARG A 130 3.24 -14.97 15.35
CA ARG A 130 2.53 -14.22 14.31
C ARG A 130 3.49 -13.53 13.34
N LEU A 131 4.59 -12.97 13.86
CA LEU A 131 5.59 -12.26 13.05
C LEU A 131 6.31 -13.21 12.07
N VAL A 132 6.66 -14.42 12.53
CA VAL A 132 7.31 -15.43 11.70
C VAL A 132 6.36 -15.90 10.60
N LEU A 133 5.11 -16.23 10.94
CA LEU A 133 4.09 -16.61 9.96
C LEU A 133 3.85 -15.50 8.94
N GLU A 134 3.79 -14.24 9.37
CA GLU A 134 3.56 -13.13 8.44
C GLU A 134 4.70 -12.96 7.43
N ARG A 135 5.95 -13.07 7.90
CA ARG A 135 7.13 -13.09 7.03
C ARG A 135 7.10 -14.27 6.05
N LYS A 136 6.81 -15.47 6.53
CA LYS A 136 6.72 -16.68 5.68
C LYS A 136 5.58 -16.61 4.65
N ALA A 137 4.45 -15.99 5.00
CA ALA A 137 3.39 -15.70 4.05
C ALA A 137 3.86 -14.68 2.98
N ARG A 138 4.58 -13.62 3.37
CA ARG A 138 5.16 -12.67 2.40
C ARG A 138 6.12 -13.35 1.42
N GLU A 139 7.01 -14.21 1.93
CA GLU A 139 7.94 -15.01 1.13
C GLU A 139 7.22 -15.93 0.14
N SER A 140 6.07 -16.49 0.51
CA SER A 140 5.27 -17.33 -0.38
C SER A 140 4.51 -16.56 -1.47
N GLY A 141 4.75 -15.26 -1.63
CA GLY A 141 4.08 -14.40 -2.62
C GLY A 141 2.63 -14.03 -2.24
N TYR A 142 2.26 -14.19 -0.97
CA TYR A 142 0.88 -14.02 -0.51
C TYR A 142 0.33 -12.59 -0.70
N TYR A 143 1.15 -11.57 -0.41
CA TYR A 143 0.75 -10.16 -0.54
C TYR A 143 0.78 -9.64 -1.99
N GLY A 144 0.65 -10.54 -2.96
CA GLY A 144 1.27 -10.38 -4.27
C GLY A 144 2.75 -10.70 -4.12
N THR A 145 3.32 -11.41 -5.10
CA THR A 145 4.77 -11.50 -5.25
C THR A 145 5.39 -10.14 -4.94
N LEU A 146 6.31 -10.08 -3.97
CA LEU A 146 7.46 -9.21 -4.13
C LEU A 146 8.07 -9.66 -5.45
N LYS A 147 7.60 -9.10 -6.57
CA LYS A 147 8.39 -9.10 -7.79
C LYS A 147 9.68 -8.47 -7.30
N GLN A 148 10.74 -9.27 -7.16
CA GLN A 148 12.08 -8.74 -7.20
C GLN A 148 12.09 -7.92 -8.48
N TYR A 149 11.91 -6.61 -8.33
CA TYR A 149 11.97 -5.70 -9.43
C TYR A 149 13.45 -5.67 -9.82
N SER A 150 13.87 -6.61 -10.66
CA SER A 150 14.98 -6.39 -11.57
C SER A 150 14.53 -5.43 -12.66
N ARG A 151 13.90 -4.31 -12.27
CA ARG A 151 13.78 -3.19 -13.20
C ARG A 151 15.20 -2.75 -13.44
N LYS A 152 15.70 -3.02 -14.66
CA LYS A 152 16.87 -2.33 -15.20
C LYS A 152 16.63 -0.85 -14.92
N ARG A 153 17.59 -0.18 -14.28
CA ARG A 153 17.48 1.26 -14.00
C ARG A 153 17.03 1.97 -15.28
N PRO A 154 16.01 2.84 -15.23
CA PRO A 154 15.58 3.59 -16.39
C PRO A 154 16.79 4.25 -17.06
N THR A 155 16.91 4.02 -18.37
CA THR A 155 17.97 4.61 -19.19
C THR A 155 17.44 5.89 -19.83
N GLY A 156 18.19 6.98 -19.71
CA GLY A 156 17.91 8.23 -20.41
C GLY A 156 19.08 9.20 -20.29
N GLU A 157 18.83 10.49 -20.41
CA GLU A 157 19.77 11.56 -20.03
C GLU A 157 19.14 12.51 -18.99
N ILE A 158 19.97 13.15 -18.16
CA ILE A 158 19.50 14.13 -17.18
C ILE A 158 19.01 15.40 -17.88
N LEU A 159 18.13 16.16 -17.21
CA LEU A 159 17.70 17.51 -17.61
C LEU A 159 17.04 17.58 -18.99
N HIS A 160 16.27 16.55 -19.34
CA HIS A 160 15.44 16.53 -20.55
C HIS A 160 13.96 16.56 -20.19
N TYR A 161 13.26 17.54 -20.76
CA TYR A 161 11.89 17.90 -20.42
C TYR A 161 11.05 18.05 -21.68
N LYS A 162 9.73 17.87 -21.54
CA LYS A 162 8.80 18.02 -22.65
C LYS A 162 8.19 19.42 -22.67
N VAL A 163 7.92 19.93 -23.86
CA VAL A 163 7.14 21.14 -24.07
C VAL A 163 5.66 20.79 -24.00
N VAL A 164 4.92 21.53 -23.18
CA VAL A 164 3.47 21.42 -23.02
C VAL A 164 2.79 22.75 -23.33
N THR A 165 1.53 22.65 -23.76
CA THR A 165 0.69 23.82 -23.96
C THR A 165 -0.01 24.21 -22.64
N GLY A 166 -0.06 25.51 -22.34
CA GLY A 166 -0.68 26.01 -21.12
C GLY A 166 -2.20 25.77 -21.10
N LYS A 167 -2.73 25.19 -20.02
CA LYS A 167 -4.18 24.94 -19.86
C LYS A 167 -5.02 26.22 -19.89
N LEU A 168 -4.50 27.32 -19.34
CA LEU A 168 -5.18 28.62 -19.28
C LEU A 168 -5.02 29.44 -20.55
N ASN A 169 -3.93 29.21 -21.30
CA ASN A 169 -3.67 29.91 -22.56
C ASN A 169 -3.02 28.94 -23.57
N PRO A 170 -3.82 28.40 -24.51
CA PRO A 170 -3.35 27.44 -25.50
C PRO A 170 -2.26 27.95 -26.44
N LYS A 171 -2.05 29.28 -26.52
CA LYS A 171 -0.97 29.87 -27.32
C LYS A 171 0.37 29.90 -26.58
N SER A 172 0.35 29.71 -25.25
CA SER A 172 1.56 29.73 -24.44
C SER A 172 2.22 28.34 -24.36
N LYS A 173 3.53 28.31 -24.61
CA LYS A 173 4.36 27.10 -24.50
C LYS A 173 5.13 27.12 -23.19
N TRP A 174 5.17 25.97 -22.54
CA TRP A 174 5.79 25.78 -21.24
C TRP A 174 6.68 24.56 -21.27
N LEU A 175 7.79 24.61 -20.55
CA LEU A 175 8.63 23.46 -20.26
C LEU A 175 8.14 22.81 -18.97
N ASP A 176 7.76 21.53 -19.04
CA ASP A 176 7.32 20.74 -17.89
C ASP A 176 8.52 20.05 -17.25
N PHE A 177 8.93 20.50 -16.06
CA PHE A 177 10.01 19.91 -15.28
C PHE A 177 9.56 18.71 -14.45
N GLY A 178 8.31 18.27 -14.57
CA GLY A 178 7.71 17.31 -13.66
C GLY A 178 7.28 17.97 -12.36
N PHE A 179 6.74 17.18 -11.42
CA PHE A 179 6.33 17.66 -10.09
C PHE A 179 5.42 18.91 -10.08
N HIS A 180 4.63 19.10 -11.15
CA HIS A 180 3.80 20.29 -11.37
C HIS A 180 4.58 21.62 -11.42
N PHE A 181 5.87 21.55 -11.78
CA PHE A 181 6.72 22.71 -11.97
C PHE A 181 6.86 23.03 -13.47
N TYR A 182 6.53 24.27 -13.85
CA TYR A 182 6.49 24.70 -15.24
C TYR A 182 7.25 26.02 -15.43
N GLU A 183 7.98 26.14 -16.54
CA GLU A 183 8.62 27.40 -16.94
C GLU A 183 8.08 27.86 -18.29
N LYS A 184 7.76 29.14 -18.38
CA LYS A 184 7.29 29.72 -19.63
C LYS A 184 8.44 29.82 -20.63
N LEU A 185 8.24 29.30 -21.84
CA LEU A 185 9.19 29.45 -22.93
C LEU A 185 8.97 30.80 -23.62
N ASN A 186 10.00 31.64 -23.65
CA ASN A 186 9.95 32.94 -24.32
C ASN A 186 10.34 32.80 -25.80
N GLY A 187 9.58 33.48 -26.68
CA GLY A 187 9.45 33.21 -28.12
C GLY A 187 10.63 33.53 -29.04
N LYS A 188 11.88 33.22 -28.66
CA LYS A 188 13.02 33.25 -29.60
C LYS A 188 13.08 32.02 -30.50
N ASN A 189 12.52 30.89 -30.05
CA ASN A 189 12.52 29.62 -30.77
C ASN A 189 11.09 29.11 -30.93
N ASP A 190 10.77 28.60 -32.12
CA ASP A 190 9.47 28.00 -32.41
C ASP A 190 9.41 26.55 -31.87
N TYR A 191 9.00 26.46 -30.61
CA TYR A 191 8.80 25.18 -29.91
C TYR A 191 7.36 24.72 -30.05
N GLN A 192 7.19 23.47 -30.47
CA GLN A 192 5.87 22.85 -30.61
C GLN A 192 5.55 21.98 -29.40
N GLU A 193 4.26 21.71 -29.19
CA GLU A 193 3.86 20.79 -28.13
C GLU A 193 4.41 19.39 -28.39
N GLY A 194 4.96 18.75 -27.36
CA GLY A 194 5.61 17.45 -27.48
C GLY A 194 7.09 17.51 -27.85
N ASP A 195 7.62 18.69 -28.21
CA ASP A 195 9.06 18.88 -28.37
C ASP A 195 9.80 18.49 -27.07
N VAL A 196 10.99 17.92 -27.22
CA VAL A 196 11.86 17.58 -26.09
C VAL A 196 13.02 18.55 -26.06
N LEU A 197 13.23 19.20 -24.93
CA LEU A 197 14.33 20.15 -24.73
C LEU A 197 15.28 19.63 -23.65
N LYS A 198 16.58 19.71 -23.93
CA LYS A 198 17.66 19.56 -22.96
C LYS A 198 17.96 20.92 -22.36
N VAL A 199 17.99 21.00 -21.03
CA VAL A 199 18.41 22.21 -20.30
C VAL A 199 19.92 22.15 -20.14
N VAL A 200 20.60 23.21 -20.58
CA VAL A 200 22.05 23.34 -20.55
C VAL A 200 22.42 24.64 -19.85
N SER A 201 23.51 24.61 -19.08
CA SER A 201 24.13 25.81 -18.50
C SER A 201 25.32 26.21 -19.38
N ASP A 202 25.25 27.40 -19.93
CA ASP A 202 26.26 28.03 -20.77
C ASP A 202 26.95 29.13 -19.97
N LYS A 203 28.12 29.60 -20.42
CA LYS A 203 28.90 30.68 -19.75
C LYS A 203 28.16 32.02 -19.56
N GLY A 204 26.91 32.15 -20.02
CA GLY A 204 26.08 33.34 -19.90
C GLY A 204 24.63 33.10 -19.45
N GLY A 205 24.27 31.89 -18.99
CA GLY A 205 22.90 31.59 -18.53
C GLY A 205 22.42 30.20 -18.93
N TRP A 206 21.12 29.98 -18.81
CA TRP A 206 20.50 28.70 -19.13
C TRP A 206 19.84 28.74 -20.52
N ASN A 207 20.14 27.73 -21.34
CA ASN A 207 19.56 27.58 -22.67
C ASN A 207 18.88 26.22 -22.87
N TYR A 208 18.09 26.13 -23.94
CA TYR A 208 17.31 24.95 -24.29
C TYR A 208 17.68 24.43 -25.67
N HIS A 209 18.18 23.20 -25.74
CA HIS A 209 18.52 22.55 -27.01
C HIS A 209 17.47 21.49 -27.36
N LYS A 210 16.95 21.49 -28.59
CA LYS A 210 16.04 20.42 -29.05
C LYS A 210 16.76 19.07 -29.01
N SER A 211 16.08 18.06 -28.52
CA SER A 211 16.56 16.69 -28.40
C SER A 211 15.58 15.73 -29.06
N LYS A 212 16.08 14.57 -29.51
CA LYS A 212 15.28 13.50 -30.12
C LYS A 212 15.03 12.33 -29.15
N LEU A 213 15.30 12.51 -27.86
CA LEU A 213 15.07 11.45 -26.88
C LEU A 213 13.58 11.07 -26.81
N PRO A 214 13.28 9.77 -26.64
CA PRO A 214 11.91 9.31 -26.50
C PRO A 214 11.31 9.83 -25.18
N HIS A 215 9.99 10.08 -25.16
CA HIS A 215 9.29 10.58 -23.98
C HIS A 215 9.45 9.69 -22.74
N ALA A 216 9.65 8.38 -22.92
CA ALA A 216 9.90 7.43 -21.84
C ALA A 216 11.26 7.62 -21.13
N SER A 217 12.17 8.42 -21.69
CA SER A 217 13.52 8.67 -21.18
C SER A 217 13.70 10.08 -20.60
N LEU A 218 12.63 10.85 -20.47
CA LEU A 218 12.64 12.21 -19.91
C LEU A 218 12.62 12.20 -18.38
N TYR A 219 12.71 13.38 -17.76
CA TYR A 219 12.53 13.56 -16.31
C TYR A 219 13.54 12.79 -15.46
N HIS A 220 14.80 12.80 -15.88
CA HIS A 220 15.87 12.33 -15.03
C HIS A 220 16.61 13.53 -14.43
N TYR A 221 16.86 13.46 -13.14
CA TYR A 221 17.43 14.56 -12.37
C TYR A 221 18.76 14.15 -11.76
N LEU A 222 19.63 15.13 -11.60
CA LEU A 222 20.74 15.02 -10.69
C LEU A 222 20.20 15.29 -9.28
N GLY A 223 20.58 14.50 -8.29
CA GLY A 223 20.08 14.75 -6.95
C GLY A 223 20.78 13.95 -5.88
N ASN A 224 20.44 14.29 -4.65
CA ASN A 224 20.88 13.62 -3.45
C ASN A 224 19.67 13.12 -2.67
N ILE A 225 19.72 11.86 -2.26
CA ILE A 225 18.78 11.35 -1.27
C ILE A 225 19.30 11.79 0.09
N GLU A 226 18.62 12.76 0.71
CA GLU A 226 19.03 13.32 2.01
C GLU A 226 18.78 12.31 3.14
N ARG A 227 17.63 11.65 3.11
CA ARG A 227 17.21 10.71 4.15
C ARG A 227 16.12 9.77 3.63
N VAL A 228 16.16 8.52 4.08
CA VAL A 228 15.04 7.58 3.93
C VAL A 228 14.03 7.86 5.03
N ILE A 229 12.79 8.17 4.68
CA ILE A 229 11.71 8.46 5.64
C ILE A 229 10.99 7.19 6.04
N ASP A 230 10.70 6.31 5.08
CA ASP A 230 10.15 4.97 5.21
C ASP A 230 10.81 4.10 4.12
N GLY A 231 10.78 2.77 4.19
CA GLY A 231 11.49 1.98 3.18
C GLY A 231 10.93 2.10 1.74
N ASP A 232 9.78 2.74 1.55
CA ASP A 232 9.23 3.10 0.22
C ASP A 232 9.21 4.62 -0.04
N THR A 233 9.68 5.45 0.90
CA THR A 233 9.56 6.91 0.85
C THR A 233 10.87 7.57 1.25
N VAL A 234 11.38 8.47 0.42
CA VAL A 234 12.64 9.17 0.64
C VAL A 234 12.44 10.69 0.62
N LEU A 235 13.26 11.41 1.37
CA LEU A 235 13.46 12.85 1.20
C LEU A 235 14.60 13.04 0.21
N ALA A 236 14.31 13.65 -0.93
CA ALA A 236 15.28 13.87 -1.98
C ALA A 236 15.40 15.37 -2.31
N CYS A 237 16.62 15.78 -2.60
CA CYS A 237 16.97 17.10 -3.12
C CYS A 237 17.42 16.92 -4.57
N LEU A 238 16.67 17.47 -5.51
CA LEU A 238 16.83 17.31 -6.95
C LEU A 238 17.19 18.64 -7.60
N GLU A 239 18.16 18.62 -8.50
CA GLU A 239 18.44 19.73 -9.40
C GLU A 239 17.60 19.58 -10.67
N LEU A 240 16.73 20.55 -10.90
CA LEU A 240 15.86 20.60 -12.09
C LEU A 240 16.54 21.31 -13.27
N GLY A 241 17.75 21.85 -13.08
CA GLY A 241 18.38 22.81 -13.98
C GLY A 241 17.86 24.23 -13.76
N CYS A 242 18.33 25.19 -14.54
CA CYS A 242 17.95 26.61 -14.40
C CYS A 242 18.24 27.22 -13.01
N GLY A 243 19.21 26.67 -12.27
CA GLY A 243 19.54 27.07 -10.91
C GLY A 243 18.46 26.70 -9.88
N ARG A 244 17.54 25.79 -10.23
CA ARG A 244 16.41 25.41 -9.39
C ARG A 244 16.66 24.08 -8.70
N ILE A 245 16.33 24.07 -7.41
CA ILE A 245 16.43 22.90 -6.55
C ILE A 245 15.03 22.57 -6.04
N LEU A 246 14.61 21.32 -6.20
CA LEU A 246 13.38 20.77 -5.65
C LEU A 246 13.74 19.85 -4.48
N ARG A 247 13.23 20.16 -3.29
CA ARG A 247 13.38 19.30 -2.12
C ARG A 247 12.03 18.74 -1.73
N GLU A 248 11.81 17.46 -2.01
CA GLU A 248 10.49 16.86 -1.87
C GLU A 248 10.56 15.46 -1.25
N ARG A 249 9.47 15.07 -0.59
CA ARG A 249 9.23 13.71 -0.12
C ARG A 249 8.70 12.86 -1.28
N ILE A 250 9.51 11.94 -1.77
CA ILE A 250 9.21 11.08 -2.92
C ILE A 250 8.85 9.67 -2.45
N ARG A 251 7.68 9.19 -2.86
CA ARG A 251 7.28 7.79 -2.69
C ARG A 251 7.68 6.98 -3.91
N LEU A 252 8.45 5.92 -3.71
CA LEU A 252 8.94 5.05 -4.76
C LEU A 252 7.83 4.13 -5.27
N LEU A 253 7.43 4.34 -6.52
CA LEU A 253 6.36 3.55 -7.13
C LEU A 253 6.76 2.08 -7.29
N GLY A 254 5.98 1.19 -6.69
CA GLY A 254 6.20 -0.26 -6.77
C GLY A 254 7.18 -0.82 -5.74
N VAL A 255 7.68 0.01 -4.82
CA VAL A 255 8.41 -0.43 -3.63
C VAL A 255 7.41 -0.53 -2.48
N ASN A 256 7.30 -1.71 -1.87
CA ASN A 256 6.55 -1.91 -0.64
C ASN A 256 7.57 -2.28 0.45
N ALA A 257 7.79 -1.39 1.41
CA ALA A 257 8.68 -1.68 2.51
C ALA A 257 7.94 -2.01 3.79
N ALA A 258 8.60 -2.81 4.64
CA ALA A 258 8.16 -3.05 5.99
C ALA A 258 8.26 -1.75 6.82
N GLU A 259 7.43 -1.64 7.85
CA GLU A 259 7.43 -0.48 8.76
C GLU A 259 8.80 -0.30 9.43
N LEU A 260 9.24 0.95 9.56
CA LEU A 260 10.45 1.30 10.31
C LEU A 260 10.32 0.83 11.77
N GLY A 261 11.40 0.27 12.32
CA GLY A 261 11.41 -0.39 13.63
C GLY A 261 11.18 -1.90 13.59
N THR A 262 10.89 -2.48 12.42
CA THR A 262 10.98 -3.93 12.19
C THR A 262 12.39 -4.31 11.71
N MET A 263 12.87 -5.52 12.00
CA MET A 263 14.19 -5.98 11.53
C MET A 263 14.35 -5.86 10.00
N ASP A 264 13.29 -6.15 9.25
CA ASP A 264 13.27 -6.05 7.79
C ASP A 264 13.26 -4.59 7.30
N GLY A 265 12.55 -3.71 8.01
CA GLY A 265 12.54 -2.26 7.76
C GLY A 265 13.92 -1.64 8.01
N GLU A 266 14.60 -2.06 9.06
CA GLU A 266 15.96 -1.60 9.40
C GLU A 266 16.99 -2.11 8.37
N ALA A 267 16.91 -3.37 7.95
CA ALA A 267 17.80 -3.90 6.91
C ALA A 267 17.63 -3.17 5.56
N ALA A 268 16.39 -2.88 5.15
CA ALA A 268 16.10 -2.11 3.94
C ALA A 268 16.59 -0.64 4.06
N PHE A 269 16.40 -0.03 5.24
CA PHE A 269 16.88 1.32 5.55
C PHE A 269 18.41 1.41 5.46
N GLN A 270 19.14 0.45 6.05
CA GLN A 270 20.60 0.42 6.01
C GLN A 270 21.16 0.20 4.59
N ALA A 271 20.50 -0.64 3.78
CA ALA A 271 20.87 -0.85 2.38
C ALA A 271 20.70 0.42 1.52
N LEU A 272 19.67 1.22 1.78
CA LEU A 272 19.44 2.50 1.12
C LEU A 272 20.44 3.58 1.58
N LYS A 273 20.72 3.65 2.89
CA LYS A 273 21.66 4.61 3.48
C LYS A 273 23.08 4.45 2.93
N LYS A 274 23.50 3.23 2.61
CA LYS A 274 24.84 2.94 2.05
C LYS A 274 25.05 3.52 0.62
N ASN A 275 23.98 3.92 -0.07
CA ASN A 275 24.01 4.43 -1.45
C ASN A 275 23.81 5.97 -1.55
N SER A 276 23.94 6.73 -0.46
CA SER A 276 23.68 8.18 -0.38
C SER A 276 24.75 9.10 -1.03
N LYS A 277 25.40 8.66 -2.12
CA LYS A 277 26.24 9.53 -2.96
C LYS A 277 25.37 10.19 -4.03
N LEU A 278 25.90 11.15 -4.79
CA LEU A 278 25.20 11.79 -5.92
C LEU A 278 24.50 10.73 -6.79
N VAL A 279 23.16 10.68 -6.78
CA VAL A 279 22.39 9.66 -7.50
C VAL A 279 21.57 10.33 -8.59
N ARG A 280 21.48 9.65 -9.71
CA ARG A 280 20.50 9.95 -10.73
C ARG A 280 19.11 9.50 -10.26
N VAL A 281 18.19 10.44 -10.06
CA VAL A 281 16.82 10.18 -9.63
C VAL A 281 15.89 10.24 -10.85
N PHE A 282 14.92 9.32 -10.91
CA PHE A 282 13.96 9.13 -11.99
C PHE A 282 12.53 9.15 -11.44
#